data_AF-U5QQT7-F1
#
_entry.id   AF-U5QQT7-F1
#
_cell.length_a   1.000
_cell.length_b   1.000
_cell.length_c   1.000
_cell.angle_alpha   90.00
_cell.angle_beta   90.00
_cell.angle_gamma   90.00
#
_symmetry.space_group_name_H-M   'P 1'
#
loop_
_entity.id
_entity.type
_entity.pdbx_description
1 polymer ?
#
loop_
_entity_poly.entity_id
_entity_poly.type
_entity_poly.pdbx_seq_one_letter_code
_entity_poly.pdbx_strand_id
1 'polypeptide(L)' 'MNRPDFSAMTLAELKAHMLAHREDAEAFYAYMDRSDAERPVLAIFESGEPLTQGALDRIRRERHKQSKS' A
#
# COMPACT_ATOMS: atom_id res chain seq x y z
N MET A 1 20.08 14.81 -17.55
CA MET A 1 19.83 13.65 -16.67
C MET A 1 18.40 13.21 -16.90
N ASN A 2 18.16 11.92 -17.19
CA ASN A 2 16.85 11.40 -17.54
C ASN A 2 16.09 11.12 -16.25
N ARG A 3 15.02 11.87 -15.97
CA ARG A 3 14.19 11.63 -14.78
C ARG A 3 13.34 10.38 -15.01
N PRO A 4 13.30 9.41 -14.08
CA PRO A 4 12.43 8.25 -14.20
C PRO A 4 10.96 8.67 -14.25
N ASP A 5 10.16 8.02 -15.08
CA ASP A 5 8.71 8.22 -15.10
C ASP A 5 8.06 7.32 -14.04
N PHE A 6 7.88 7.87 -12.84
CA PHE A 6 7.28 7.16 -11.71
C PHE A 6 5.79 6.81 -11.95
N SER A 7 5.11 7.50 -12.86
CA SER A 7 3.70 7.20 -13.17
C SER A 7 3.54 5.90 -13.96
N ALA A 8 4.56 5.51 -14.72
CA ALA A 8 4.58 4.27 -15.49
C ALA A 8 5.03 3.05 -14.67
N MET A 9 5.64 3.25 -13.49
CA MET A 9 6.22 2.18 -12.67
C MET A 9 5.18 1.46 -11.79
N THR A 10 5.20 0.14 -11.75
CA THR A 10 4.43 -0.67 -10.79
C THR A 10 4.82 -0.35 -9.34
N LEU A 11 3.94 -0.70 -8.38
CA LEU A 11 4.24 -0.52 -6.94
C LEU A 11 5.56 -1.19 -6.51
N ALA A 12 5.91 -2.34 -7.11
CA ALA A 12 7.16 -3.04 -6.83
C ALA A 12 8.39 -2.28 -7.35
N GLU A 13 8.29 -1.72 -8.56
CA GLU A 13 9.35 -0.90 -9.16
C GLU A 13 9.56 0.40 -8.39
N LEU A 14 8.48 1.09 -7.99
CA LEU A 14 8.53 2.27 -7.14
C LEU A 14 9.19 1.97 -5.79
N LYS A 15 8.84 0.84 -5.16
CA LYS A 15 9.46 0.39 -3.90
C LYS A 15 10.96 0.13 -4.08
N ALA A 16 11.35 -0.56 -5.15
CA ALA A 16 12.75 -0.85 -5.42
C ALA A 16 13.55 0.45 -5.67
N HIS A 17 12.97 1.38 -6.43
CA HIS A 17 13.59 2.67 -6.72
C HIS A 17 13.75 3.53 -5.46
N MET A 18 12.69 3.69 -4.68
CA MET A 18 12.73 4.43 -3.41
C MET A 18 13.78 3.86 -2.43
N LEU A 19 13.95 2.53 -2.38
CA LEU A 19 14.95 1.91 -1.51
C LEU A 19 16.39 2.12 -2.00
N ALA A 20 16.59 2.24 -3.31
CA ALA A 20 17.88 2.55 -3.92
C ALA A 20 18.22 4.06 -3.87
N HIS A 21 17.20 4.92 -3.82
CA HIS A 21 17.30 6.38 -3.86
C HIS A 21 16.52 6.99 -2.68
N ARG A 22 17.01 6.77 -1.45
CA ARG A 22 16.27 7.12 -0.22
C ARG A 22 16.08 8.63 -0.04
N GLU A 23 16.94 9.43 -0.67
CA GLU A 23 16.88 10.88 -0.72
C GLU A 23 15.93 11.43 -1.79
N ASP A 24 15.45 10.59 -2.72
CA ASP A 24 14.51 10.99 -3.75
C ASP A 24 13.09 11.04 -3.19
N ALA A 25 12.69 12.24 -2.76
CA ALA A 25 11.35 12.49 -2.25
C ALA A 25 10.26 12.23 -3.31
N GLU A 26 10.55 12.42 -4.60
CA GLU A 26 9.58 12.19 -5.68
C GLU A 26 9.25 10.70 -5.80
N ALA A 27 10.26 9.84 -5.70
CA ALA A 27 10.09 8.38 -5.64
C ALA A 27 9.28 7.92 -4.41
N PHE A 28 9.51 8.55 -3.25
CA PHE A 28 8.74 8.29 -2.04
C PHE A 28 7.26 8.64 -2.21
N TYR A 29 6.95 9.85 -2.70
CA TYR A 29 5.57 10.28 -2.89
C TYR A 29 4.84 9.42 -3.94
N ALA A 30 5.50 9.09 -5.05
CA ALA A 30 4.93 8.20 -6.06
C ALA A 30 4.60 6.80 -5.50
N TYR A 31 5.49 6.24 -4.66
CA TYR A 31 5.24 4.98 -3.97
C TYR A 31 4.05 5.07 -3.01
N MET A 32 3.96 6.15 -2.23
CA MET A 32 2.87 6.36 -1.27
C MET A 32 1.51 6.50 -1.97
N ASP A 33 1.43 7.32 -3.02
CA ASP A 33 0.20 7.53 -3.80
C ASP A 33 -0.28 6.23 -4.45
N ARG A 34 0.64 5.49 -5.09
CA ARG A 34 0.29 4.19 -5.69
C ARG A 34 -0.07 3.16 -4.62
N SER A 35 0.62 3.15 -3.47
CA SER A 35 0.29 2.27 -2.37
C SER A 35 -1.07 2.58 -1.75
N ASP A 36 -1.50 3.83 -1.72
CA ASP A 36 -2.80 4.23 -1.20
C ASP A 36 -3.93 3.88 -2.18
N ALA A 37 -3.70 4.13 -3.48
CA ALA A 37 -4.63 3.73 -4.55
C ALA A 37 -4.80 2.21 -4.68
N GLU A 38 -3.74 1.43 -4.48
CA GLU A 38 -3.78 -0.04 -4.51
C GLU A 38 -4.18 -0.67 -3.17
N ARG A 39 -4.24 0.11 -2.09
CA ARG A 39 -4.67 -0.41 -0.80
C ARG A 39 -6.17 -0.66 -0.84
N PRO A 40 -6.63 -1.90 -0.56
CA PRO A 40 -8.03 -2.07 -0.19
C PRO A 40 -8.21 -1.24 1.09
N VAL A 41 -9.16 -0.29 1.04
CA VAL A 41 -9.51 0.63 2.13
C VAL A 41 -9.33 -0.11 3.44
N LEU A 42 -8.30 0.27 4.19
CA LEU A 42 -8.09 -0.27 5.53
C LEU A 42 -9.40 0.03 6.26
N ALA A 43 -10.17 -1.03 6.53
CA ALA A 43 -11.32 -0.93 7.40
C ALA A 43 -10.81 -0.25 8.67
N ILE A 44 -11.24 0.98 8.90
CA ILE A 44 -10.92 1.72 10.11
C ILE A 44 -11.59 0.92 11.22
N PHE A 45 -10.78 0.18 11.98
CA PHE A 45 -11.25 -0.48 13.19
C PHE A 45 -11.33 0.59 14.26
N GLU A 46 -12.50 0.78 14.84
CA GLU A 46 -12.63 1.56 16.07
C GLU A 46 -11.67 0.95 17.08
N SER A 47 -10.71 1.76 17.54
CA SER A 47 -9.52 1.38 18.31
C SER A 47 -9.83 0.87 19.73
N GLY A 48 -11.03 0.34 19.98
CA GLY A 48 -11.47 -0.24 21.25
C GLY A 48 -11.59 -1.77 21.25
N GLU A 49 -11.57 -2.42 20.08
CA GLU A 49 -11.61 -3.89 20.02
C GLU A 49 -10.19 -4.48 20.16
N PRO A 50 -9.94 -5.41 21.09
CA PRO A 50 -8.64 -6.06 21.19
C PRO A 50 -8.33 -6.82 19.89
N LEU A 51 -7.08 -6.72 19.42
CA LEU A 51 -6.52 -7.46 18.28
C LEU A 51 -6.45 -8.96 18.60
N THR A 52 -7.60 -9.60 18.66
CA THR A 52 -7.75 -11.04 18.86
C THR A 52 -7.60 -11.79 17.54
N GLN A 53 -7.35 -13.09 17.63
CA GLN A 53 -7.35 -13.99 16.47
C GLN A 53 -8.65 -13.86 15.65
N GLY A 54 -9.80 -13.66 16.31
CA GLY A 54 -11.09 -13.44 15.66
C GLY A 54 -11.15 -12.15 14.84
N ALA A 55 -10.53 -11.06 15.33
CA ALA A 55 -10.42 -9.80 14.59
C ALA A 55 -9.52 -9.96 13.35
N LEU A 56 -8.39 -10.67 13.47
CA LEU A 56 -7.49 -10.97 12.35
C LEU A 56 -8.16 -11.85 11.28
N ASP A 57 -8.93 -12.85 11.70
CA ASP A 57 -9.66 -13.71 10.77
C ASP A 57 -10.78 -12.94 10.03
N ARG A 58 -11.40 -11.96 10.68
CA ARG A 58 -12.37 -11.05 10.03
C ARG A 58 -11.71 -10.17 8.98
N ILE A 59 -10.54 -9.59 9.28
CA ILE A 59 -9.74 -8.80 8.33
C ILE A 59 -9.41 -9.64 7.09
N ARG A 60 -8.95 -10.87 7.28
CA ARG A 60 -8.60 -11.78 6.18
C ARG A 60 -9.79 -12.12 5.29
N ARG A 61 -10.98 -12.30 5.89
CA ARG A 61 -12.23 -12.57 5.17
C ARG A 61 -12.70 -11.38 4.34
N GLU A 62 -12.72 -10.17 4.92
CA GLU A 62 -13.13 -8.97 4.17
C GLU A 62 -12.18 -8.65 3.02
N ARG A 63 -10.87 -8.85 3.20
CA ARG A 63 -9.89 -8.79 2.10
C ARG A 63 -10.16 -9.80 0.99
N HIS A 64 -10.55 -11.02 1.33
CA HIS A 64 -10.86 -12.04 0.32
C HIS A 64 -12.15 -11.75 -0.47
N LYS A 65 -13.12 -11.06 0.14
CA LYS A 65 -14.36 -10.65 -0.54
C LYS A 65 -14.09 -9.52 -1.54
N GLN A 66 -13.26 -8.53 -1.17
CA GLN A 66 -12.92 -7.43 -2.08
C GLN A 66 -12.05 -7.87 -3.28
N SER A 67 -11.32 -8.98 -3.16
CA SER A 67 -10.52 -9.54 -4.27
C SER A 67 -11.34 -10.31 -5.33
N LYS A 68 -12.65 -10.52 -5.11
CA LYS A 68 -13.52 -11.30 -6.00
C LYS A 68 -14.65 -10.47 -6.63
N SER A 69 -14.65 -9.15 -6.45
CA SER A 69 -15.66 -8.25 -7.03
C SER A 69 -15.08 -7.33 -8.08
#